data_AF-A0A4Y2WSN6-F1
#
_entry.id   AF-A0A4Y2WSN6-F1
#
_cell.length_a   1.000
_cell.length_b   1.000
_cell.length_c   1.000
_cell.angle_alpha   90.00
_cell.angle_beta   90.00
_cell.angle_gamma   90.00
#
_symmetry.space_group_name_H-M   'P 1'
#
loop_
_entity.id
_entity.type
_entity.pdbx_description
1 polymer ?
#
loop_
_entity_poly.entity_id
_entity_poly.type
_entity_poly.pdbx_seq_one_letter_code
_entity_poly.pdbx_strand_id
1 'polypeptide(L)'
;MFEIPCDLEDPRVSRLAKWSSPLHLATKKDGSYWPCGDCRQLNAQTIPIATPYLEEHKCKTAIITPFGLYEFNVMSFGLKNAPATFQQFIHEVLRGLDFVFPYLDDILITSKSNQKHGIHLNLVLER
;
A
#
# COMPACT_ATOMS: atom_id res chain seq x y z
N MET A 1 -1.46 11.01 0.42
CA MET A 1 -0.45 9.91 0.40
C MET A 1 0.65 10.15 1.45
N PHE A 2 1.16 11.38 1.57
CA PHE A 2 1.96 11.87 2.69
C PHE A 2 1.17 13.03 3.30
N GLU A 3 0.73 12.96 4.55
CA GLU A 3 -0.23 13.98 5.03
C GLU A 3 0.13 14.65 6.34
N ILE A 4 1.15 14.18 7.05
CA ILE A 4 1.51 14.79 8.33
C ILE A 4 3.01 15.07 8.31
N PRO A 5 3.44 16.35 8.22
CA PRO A 5 4.78 16.70 8.63
C PRO A 5 4.90 16.29 10.09
N CYS A 6 5.80 15.37 10.40
CA CYS A 6 6.05 15.02 11.80
C CYS A 6 6.51 16.30 12.51
N ASP A 7 5.74 16.74 13.50
CA ASP A 7 6.10 17.88 14.32
C ASP A 7 7.46 17.61 14.95
N LEU A 8 8.45 18.48 14.73
CA LEU A 8 9.83 18.27 15.19
C LEU A 8 9.93 18.22 16.72
N GLU A 9 8.92 18.73 17.43
CA GLU A 9 8.80 18.62 18.89
C GLU A 9 8.14 17.31 19.36
N ASP A 10 7.60 16.50 18.45
CA ASP A 10 6.99 15.22 18.79
C ASP A 10 8.08 14.24 19.28
N PRO A 11 7.99 13.71 20.52
CA PRO A 11 8.95 12.75 21.04
C PRO A 11 9.06 11.47 20.18
N ARG A 12 8.05 11.19 19.33
CA ARG A 12 8.11 10.13 18.31
C ARG A 12 9.16 10.40 17.24
N VAL A 13 9.48 11.65 16.87
CA VAL A 13 10.46 11.98 15.81
C VAL A 13 11.82 11.33 16.04
N SER A 14 12.28 11.29 17.29
CA SER A 14 13.53 10.59 17.67
C SER A 14 13.49 9.09 17.36
N ARG A 15 12.32 8.44 17.48
CA ARG A 15 12.09 7.05 17.08
C ARG A 15 11.89 6.91 15.58
N LEU A 16 11.33 7.91 14.90
CA LEU A 16 11.11 7.90 13.45
C LEU A 16 12.41 8.03 12.66
N ALA A 17 13.36 8.83 13.15
CA ALA A 17 14.69 8.94 12.54
C ALA A 17 15.41 7.58 12.46
N LYS A 18 15.11 6.64 13.37
CA LYS A 18 15.65 5.27 13.32
C LYS A 18 15.08 4.45 12.16
N TRP A 19 13.87 4.77 11.72
CA TRP A 19 13.13 4.02 10.70
C TRP A 19 12.95 4.80 9.39
N SER A 20 13.57 5.97 9.26
CA SER A 20 13.36 6.84 8.11
C SER A 20 13.98 6.26 6.83
N SER A 21 13.15 6.05 5.82
CA SER A 21 13.56 5.66 4.48
C SER A 21 13.74 6.90 3.60
N PRO A 22 14.78 6.97 2.74
CA PRO A 22 14.91 8.08 1.80
C PRO A 22 13.82 8.01 0.72
N LEU A 23 13.39 9.17 0.22
CA LEU A 23 12.52 9.26 -0.95
C LEU A 23 13.35 9.30 -2.24
N HIS A 24 13.02 8.44 -3.20
CA HIS A 24 13.53 8.48 -4.56
C HIS A 24 12.43 8.95 -5.52
N LEU A 25 12.78 9.79 -6.50
CA LEU A 25 11.86 10.24 -7.55
C LEU A 25 12.17 9.51 -8.85
N ALA A 26 11.29 8.59 -9.26
CA ALA A 26 11.40 7.91 -10.55
C ALA A 26 10.71 8.71 -11.65
N THR A 27 11.29 8.80 -12.84
CA THR A 27 10.69 9.49 -13.99
C THR A 27 9.68 8.61 -14.73
N LYS A 28 8.52 9.18 -15.05
CA LYS A 28 7.51 8.58 -15.91
C LYS A 28 7.84 8.82 -17.38
N LYS A 29 7.20 8.05 -18.26
CA LYS A 29 7.30 8.21 -19.73
C LYS A 29 6.81 9.58 -20.22
N ASP A 30 5.88 10.20 -19.49
CA ASP A 30 5.34 11.53 -19.78
C ASP A 30 6.18 12.68 -19.21
N GLY A 31 7.31 12.39 -18.55
CA GLY A 31 8.18 13.38 -17.92
C GLY A 31 7.79 13.78 -16.48
N SER A 32 6.65 13.30 -15.96
CA SER A 32 6.27 13.51 -14.56
C SER A 32 7.02 12.55 -13.61
N TYR A 33 6.86 12.71 -12.30
CA TYR A 33 7.58 11.92 -11.30
C TYR A 33 6.68 10.97 -10.50
N TRP A 34 7.24 9.80 -10.13
CA TRP A 34 6.71 8.91 -9.11
C TRP A 34 7.54 9.05 -7.82
N PRO A 35 6.92 9.48 -6.71
CA PRO A 35 7.58 9.38 -5.40
C PRO A 35 7.64 7.92 -4.96
N CYS A 36 8.85 7.41 -4.73
CA CYS A 36 9.11 6.03 -4.34
C CYS A 36 9.93 6.01 -3.04
N GLY A 37 9.33 5.54 -1.95
CA GLY A 37 10.06 5.34 -0.70
C GLY A 37 11.00 4.14 -0.78
N ASP A 38 12.27 4.33 -0.42
CA ASP A 38 13.25 3.25 -0.40
C ASP A 38 13.08 2.37 0.85
N CYS A 39 12.23 1.36 0.74
CA CYS A 39 11.89 0.46 1.83
C CYS A 39 12.86 -0.72 1.97
N ARG A 40 14.03 -0.74 1.30
CA ARG A 40 14.93 -1.92 1.29
C ARG A 40 15.41 -2.30 2.68
N GLN A 41 15.87 -1.32 3.46
CA GLN A 41 16.36 -1.53 4.83
C GLN A 41 15.24 -2.00 5.77
N LEU A 42 14.05 -1.41 5.63
CA LEU A 42 12.86 -1.81 6.38
C LEU A 42 12.48 -3.26 6.04
N ASN A 43 12.38 -3.58 4.75
CA ASN A 43 12.03 -4.91 4.27
C ASN A 43 13.02 -6.00 4.70
N ALA A 44 14.31 -5.68 4.84
CA ALA A 44 15.32 -6.62 5.33
C ALA A 44 15.07 -7.05 6.79
N GLN A 45 14.45 -6.19 7.59
CA GLN A 45 14.10 -6.44 8.99
C GLN A 45 12.68 -6.99 9.16
N THR A 46 11.85 -6.87 8.12
CA THR A 46 10.48 -7.37 8.11
C THR A 46 10.44 -8.88 7.86
N ILE A 47 9.82 -9.59 8.79
CA ILE A 47 9.46 -11.00 8.63
C ILE A 47 8.26 -11.08 7.67
N PRO A 48 8.32 -11.94 6.62
CA PRO A 48 7.19 -12.14 5.73
C PRO A 48 6.06 -12.85 6.49
N ILE A 49 5.04 -12.07 6.85
CA ILE A 49 3.80 -12.56 7.49
C ILE A 49 2.61 -11.79 6.92
N ALA A 50 1.48 -12.47 6.79
CA ALA A 50 0.26 -11.88 6.26
C ALA A 50 -0.57 -11.25 7.40
N THR A 51 0.00 -10.23 8.05
CA THR A 51 -0.68 -9.48 9.11
C THR A 51 -1.24 -8.16 8.57
N PRO A 52 -2.34 -7.64 9.14
CA PRO A 52 -2.89 -6.34 8.79
C PRO A 52 -1.88 -5.19 9.01
N TYR A 53 -2.03 -4.10 8.26
CA TYR A 53 -1.32 -2.86 8.54
C TYR A 53 -1.81 -2.30 9.87
N LEU A 54 -1.00 -2.39 10.92
CA LEU A 54 -1.34 -1.89 12.25
C LEU A 54 -0.86 -0.44 12.41
N GLU A 55 -1.63 0.36 13.16
CA GLU A 55 -1.29 1.76 13.49
C GLU A 55 0.10 1.88 14.13
N GLU A 56 0.47 0.91 14.96
CA GLU A 56 1.79 0.81 15.60
C GLU A 56 2.97 0.63 14.60
N HIS A 57 2.68 0.31 13.33
CA HIS A 57 3.69 0.18 12.28
C HIS A 57 3.84 1.43 11.41
N LYS A 58 2.97 2.44 11.56
CA LYS A 58 3.08 3.70 10.80
C LYS A 58 4.44 4.36 10.93
N CYS A 59 4.95 4.38 12.16
CA CYS A 59 6.25 4.95 12.50
C CYS A 59 7.43 4.29 11.77
N LYS A 60 7.26 3.04 11.32
CA LYS A 60 8.29 2.31 10.56
C LYS A 60 8.28 2.67 9.08
N THR A 61 7.23 3.32 8.60
CA THR A 61 7.07 3.74 7.20
C THR A 61 7.42 5.22 6.98
N ALA A 62 8.13 5.83 7.94
CA ALA A 62 8.54 7.22 7.84
C ALA A 62 9.48 7.44 6.65
N ILE A 63 9.24 8.50 5.89
CA ILE A 63 10.05 8.94 4.77
C ILE A 63 10.71 10.27 5.14
N ILE A 64 12.02 10.35 4.92
CA ILE A 64 12.78 11.59 5.03
C ILE A 64 12.89 12.27 3.67
N THR A 65 12.55 13.56 3.66
CA THR A 65 12.69 14.46 2.51
C THR A 65 13.49 15.70 2.93
N PRO A 66 14.04 16.48 1.99
CA PRO A 66 14.67 17.77 2.30
C PRO A 66 13.73 18.76 3.02
N PHE A 67 12.42 18.54 2.96
CA PHE A 67 11.39 19.41 3.52
C PHE A 67 10.84 18.91 4.87
N GLY A 68 11.28 17.75 5.35
CA GLY A 68 10.82 17.17 6.60
C GLY A 68 10.59 15.67 6.54
N LEU A 69 10.11 15.13 7.66
CA LEU A 69 9.71 13.75 7.84
C LEU A 69 8.20 13.60 7.63
N TYR A 70 7.82 12.56 6.90
CA TYR A 70 6.42 12.25 6.60
C TYR A 70 6.15 10.77 6.84
N GLU A 71 4.94 10.42 7.25
CA GLU A 71 4.50 9.03 7.40
C GLU A 71 3.36 8.71 6.44
N PHE A 72 3.21 7.43 6.09
CA PHE A 72 2.04 6.97 5.36
C PHE A 72 0.89 6.66 6.32
N ASN A 73 -0.31 7.12 5.98
CA ASN A 73 -1.53 6.76 6.69
C ASN A 73 -2.16 5.45 6.19
N VAL A 74 -1.75 5.02 5.00
CA VAL A 74 -2.21 3.81 4.32
C VAL A 74 -1.01 2.96 3.97
N MET A 75 -1.25 1.70 3.64
CA MET A 75 -0.20 0.82 3.14
C MET A 75 0.44 1.39 1.87
N SER A 76 1.75 1.62 1.93
CA SER A 76 2.53 2.15 0.80
C SER A 76 3.06 1.02 -0.09
N PHE A 77 3.24 1.33 -1.38
CA PHE A 77 3.95 0.44 -2.29
C PHE A 77 5.41 0.24 -1.87
N GLY A 78 5.96 -0.92 -2.19
CA GLY A 78 7.36 -1.27 -1.89
C GLY A 78 7.59 -1.94 -0.53
N LEU A 79 6.55 -2.11 0.31
CA LEU A 79 6.64 -2.90 1.54
C LEU A 79 6.53 -4.40 1.24
N LYS A 80 7.40 -5.22 1.86
CA LYS A 80 7.44 -6.69 1.66
C LYS A 80 6.09 -7.37 1.91
N ASN A 81 5.35 -6.93 2.92
CA ASN A 81 4.07 -7.55 3.31
C ASN A 81 2.85 -6.93 2.60
N ALA A 82 3.03 -5.84 1.84
CA ALA A 82 1.90 -5.14 1.23
C ALA A 82 1.05 -6.01 0.31
N PRO A 83 1.62 -6.84 -0.60
CA PRO A 83 0.83 -7.71 -1.47
C PRO A 83 -0.01 -8.72 -0.68
N ALA A 84 0.55 -9.31 0.38
CA ALA A 84 -0.14 -10.32 1.17
C ALA A 84 -1.32 -9.71 1.95
N THR A 85 -1.11 -8.55 2.58
CA THR A 85 -2.17 -7.83 3.30
C THR A 85 -3.26 -7.33 2.35
N PHE A 86 -2.87 -6.82 1.18
CA PHE A 86 -3.82 -6.38 0.15
C PHE A 86 -4.65 -7.56 -0.37
N GLN A 87 -4.01 -8.69 -0.66
CA GLN A 87 -4.69 -9.88 -1.13
C GLN A 87 -5.72 -10.41 -0.11
N GLN A 88 -5.39 -10.42 1.20
CA GLN A 88 -6.36 -10.77 2.24
C GLN A 88 -7.56 -9.82 2.27
N PHE A 89 -7.30 -8.51 2.16
CA PHE A 89 -8.36 -7.50 2.11
C PHE A 89 -9.29 -7.72 0.92
N ILE A 90 -8.73 -7.92 -0.29
CA ILE A 90 -9.51 -8.18 -1.50
C ILE A 90 -10.29 -9.49 -1.39
N HIS A 91 -9.70 -10.56 -0.84
CA HIS A 91 -10.44 -11.80 -0.58
C HIS A 91 -11.63 -11.61 0.37
N GLU A 92 -11.52 -10.71 1.35
CA GLU A 92 -12.62 -10.40 2.26
C GLU A 92 -13.74 -9.63 1.55
N VAL A 93 -13.39 -8.57 0.82
CA VAL A 93 -14.35 -7.72 0.08
C VAL A 93 -15.13 -8.51 -0.96
N LEU A 94 -14.44 -9.42 -1.67
CA LEU A 94 -15.01 -10.24 -2.73
C LEU A 94 -15.58 -11.57 -2.24
N ARG A 95 -15.59 -11.80 -0.92
CA ARG A 95 -16.14 -13.03 -0.33
C ARG A 95 -17.60 -13.22 -0.79
N GLY A 96 -17.90 -14.44 -1.20
CA GLY A 96 -19.24 -14.84 -1.68
C GLY A 96 -19.52 -14.52 -3.16
N LEU A 97 -18.52 -14.08 -3.93
CA LEU A 97 -18.61 -13.94 -5.39
C LEU A 97 -17.85 -15.07 -6.09
N ASP A 98 -18.53 -16.16 -6.45
CA ASP A 98 -17.91 -17.36 -7.05
C ASP A 98 -17.34 -17.15 -8.46
N PHE A 99 -17.69 -16.03 -9.10
CA PHE A 99 -17.26 -15.68 -10.46
C PHE A 99 -16.04 -14.75 -10.48
N VAL A 100 -15.49 -14.41 -9.31
CA VAL A 100 -14.37 -13.48 -9.15
C VAL A 100 -13.15 -14.21 -8.57
N PHE A 101 -11.98 -13.96 -9.15
CA PHE A 101 -10.72 -14.49 -8.69
C PHE A 101 -9.70 -13.35 -8.54
N PRO A 102 -9.37 -12.92 -7.30
CA PRO A 102 -8.34 -11.93 -7.09
C PRO A 102 -6.94 -12.54 -7.24
N TYR A 103 -6.07 -11.86 -7.98
CA TYR A 103 -4.70 -12.26 -8.24
C TYR A 103 -3.76 -11.06 -8.15
N LEU A 104 -3.00 -10.98 -7.05
CA LEU A 104 -2.09 -9.85 -6.78
C LEU A 104 -2.84 -8.50 -6.89
N ASP A 105 -2.46 -7.68 -7.87
CA ASP A 105 -3.02 -6.35 -8.11
C ASP A 105 -4.23 -6.38 -9.08
N ASP A 106 -4.55 -7.54 -9.66
CA ASP A 106 -5.60 -7.72 -10.65
C ASP A 106 -6.78 -8.53 -10.10
N ILE A 107 -8.01 -8.18 -10.51
CA ILE A 107 -9.22 -8.93 -10.18
C ILE A 107 -9.76 -9.54 -11.47
N LEU A 108 -9.75 -10.88 -11.56
CA LEU A 108 -10.29 -11.61 -12.70
C LEU A 108 -11.78 -11.86 -12.50
N ILE A 109 -12.61 -11.39 -13.43
CA ILE A 109 -14.06 -11.60 -13.42
C ILE A 109 -14.42 -12.54 -14.59
N THR A 110 -15.02 -13.68 -14.30
CA THR A 110 -15.40 -14.67 -15.32
C THR A 110 -16.91 -14.68 -15.53
N SER A 111 -17.36 -14.86 -16.78
CA SER A 111 -18.78 -14.86 -17.12
C SER A 111 -19.04 -15.65 -18.39
N LYS A 112 -20.23 -16.23 -18.52
CA LYS A 112 -20.61 -17.04 -19.69
C LYS A 112 -21.15 -16.23 -20.87
N SER A 113 -21.52 -14.96 -20.66
CA SER A 113 -22.00 -14.06 -21.71
C SER A 113 -21.69 -12.60 -21.35
N ASN A 114 -21.60 -11.72 -22.36
CA ASN A 114 -21.33 -10.29 -22.15
C ASN A 114 -22.42 -9.60 -21.31
N GLN A 115 -23.69 -9.98 -21.49
CA GLN A 115 -24.80 -9.43 -20.72
C GLN A 115 -24.67 -9.74 -19.22
N LYS A 116 -24.28 -10.99 -18.87
CA LYS A 116 -24.01 -11.36 -17.48
C LYS A 116 -22.74 -10.71 -16.95
N HIS A 117 -21.74 -10.54 -17.81
CA HIS A 117 -20.49 -9.89 -17.44
C HIS A 117 -20.69 -8.45 -16.98
N GLY A 118 -21.56 -7.69 -17.64
CA GLY A 118 -21.91 -6.32 -17.19
C GLY A 118 -22.53 -6.29 -15.79
N ILE A 119 -23.40 -7.26 -15.47
CA ILE A 119 -24.01 -7.39 -14.13
C ILE A 119 -22.94 -7.75 -13.08
N HIS A 120 -22.08 -8.72 -13.39
CA HIS A 120 -20.98 -9.13 -12.50
C HIS A 120 -20.00 -7.99 -12.25
N LEU A 121 -19.69 -7.20 -13.27
CA LEU A 121 -18.80 -6.04 -13.15
C LEU A 121 -19.40 -4.98 -12.22
N ASN A 122 -20.68 -4.63 -12.41
CA ASN A 122 -21.36 -3.68 -11.52
C ASN A 122 -21.37 -4.19 -10.07
N LEU A 123 -21.65 -5.49 -9.86
CA LEU A 123 -21.66 -6.06 -8.51
C LEU A 123 -20.30 -6.01 -7.81
N VAL A 124 -19.19 -6.12 -8.56
CA VAL A 124 -17.84 -5.98 -8.02
C VAL A 124 -17.49 -4.51 -7.76
N LEU A 125 -17.89 -3.59 -8.63
CA LEU A 125 -17.62 -2.16 -8.50
C LEU A 125 -18.45 -1.46 -7.40
N GLU A 126 -19.58 -2.06 -7.00
CA GLU A 126 -20.45 -1.57 -5.91
C GLU A 126 -20.00 -2.02 -4.50
N ARG A 127 -18.99 -2.90 -4.40
CA ARG A 127 -18.40 -3.33 -3.13
C ARG A 127 -17.36 -2.35 -2.63
#